data_AF-A0A6J8C2K5-F1
#
_entry.id   AF-A0A6J8C2K5-F1
#
_cell.length_a   1.000
_cell.length_b   1.000
_cell.length_c   1.000
_cell.angle_alpha   90.00
_cell.angle_beta   90.00
_cell.angle_gamma   90.00
#
_symmetry.space_group_name_H-M   'P 1'
#
loop_
_entity.id
_entity.type
_entity.pdbx_description
1 polymer ?
#
loop_
_entity_poly.entity_id
_entity_poly.type
_entity_poly.pdbx_seq_one_letter_code
_entity_poly.pdbx_strand_id
1 'polypeptide(L)'
;MFVHIGPGNNEEGFPAWAIIVIIIVILALLGSPIVILLILRIRKKRKEKTGSLEHVYAEKDSETEFGQTISNEDTTADVVWKKNGKLVISYHSERTKFKILRASTEDEGIYSCTFGSNSMQLRYSLIVFGTEEIVYVQIGSKKDFGRTIPDEIATAYVMWKKDGKNVTSTHFERTKFKIVKASSEDAGLYVCTFGQNKMQLKFSLIVVDEIIYVQNGDRIELGKDIQDEHISHSQWTHNGEMVTSHEIDGTKIQIQNASKSDAGLYVCTFEPNTMQLKYQLIVDVIAIIQPTLCALIFVGFSMSKSKKSKSNLPGGRLTPVENTTYKGRSTLDHKPYGEPLPPLTSIPSNQAKKDE
;
A
#
# COMPACT_ATOMS: atom_id res chain seq x y z
N MET A 1 17.36 27.98 79.69
CA MET A 1 18.12 27.56 78.50
C MET A 1 17.14 27.57 77.34
N PHE A 2 17.12 28.70 76.62
CA PHE A 2 16.25 28.93 75.46
C PHE A 2 16.91 28.29 74.23
N VAL A 3 16.13 27.56 73.42
CA VAL A 3 16.46 27.33 72.02
C VAL A 3 15.23 27.71 71.19
N HIS A 4 15.34 28.88 70.58
CA HIS A 4 14.49 29.33 69.48
C HIS A 4 14.80 28.49 68.24
N ILE A 5 13.77 27.97 67.58
CA ILE A 5 13.87 27.56 66.17
C ILE A 5 12.90 28.47 65.40
N GLY A 6 13.48 29.37 64.61
CA GLY A 6 12.76 30.26 63.70
C GLY A 6 12.36 29.55 62.40
N PRO A 7 11.51 30.20 61.57
CA PRO A 7 10.99 29.61 60.34
C PRO A 7 12.05 29.72 59.23
N GLY A 8 12.59 28.58 58.82
CA GLY A 8 13.43 28.47 57.63
C GLY A 8 12.57 28.24 56.39
N ASN A 9 12.57 29.23 55.51
CA ASN A 9 12.04 29.12 54.15
C ASN A 9 12.96 28.23 53.30
N ASN A 10 12.34 27.54 52.33
CA ASN A 10 12.92 26.72 51.25
C ASN A 10 13.04 25.22 51.55
N GLU A 11 11.98 24.47 51.25
CA GLU A 11 12.14 23.15 50.61
C GLU A 11 11.08 23.00 49.52
N GLU A 12 11.53 22.62 48.33
CA GLU A 12 10.71 22.17 47.22
C GLU A 12 9.87 20.96 47.68
N GLY A 13 8.68 21.24 48.17
CA GLY A 13 7.75 20.19 48.57
C GLY A 13 7.43 19.33 47.36
N PHE A 14 7.83 18.05 47.41
CA PHE A 14 7.36 17.03 46.48
C PHE A 14 5.85 17.18 46.35
N PRO A 15 5.32 17.45 45.16
CA PRO A 15 3.92 17.78 45.04
C PRO A 15 3.12 16.56 45.47
N ALA A 16 2.07 16.75 46.28
CA ALA A 16 1.34 15.66 46.92
C ALA A 16 0.86 14.57 45.93
N TRP A 17 0.65 14.94 44.65
CA TRP A 17 0.32 13.99 43.58
C TRP A 17 1.45 12.99 43.27
N ALA A 18 2.72 13.38 43.41
CA ALA A 18 3.87 12.50 43.18
C ALA A 18 4.00 11.41 44.25
N ILE A 19 3.72 11.76 45.53
CA ILE A 19 3.67 10.80 46.63
C ILE A 19 2.53 9.79 46.41
N ILE A 20 1.37 10.26 45.95
CA ILE A 20 0.22 9.41 45.62
C ILE A 20 0.57 8.44 44.47
N VAL A 21 1.27 8.90 43.42
CA VAL A 21 1.71 8.04 42.31
C VAL A 21 2.69 6.97 42.80
N ILE A 22 3.65 7.33 43.64
CA ILE A 22 4.63 6.38 44.20
C ILE A 22 3.94 5.32 45.08
N ILE A 23 3.00 5.73 45.94
CA ILE A 23 2.22 4.80 46.78
C ILE A 23 1.39 3.85 45.91
N ILE A 24 0.75 4.33 44.84
CA ILE A 24 -0.01 3.49 43.91
C ILE A 24 0.90 2.48 43.19
N VAL A 25 2.11 2.88 42.78
CA VAL A 25 3.09 2.00 42.14
C VAL A 25 3.60 0.93 43.12
N ILE A 26 3.90 1.29 44.36
CA ILE A 26 4.33 0.36 45.41
C ILE A 26 3.22 -0.65 45.73
N LEU A 27 1.97 -0.18 45.89
CA LEU A 27 0.84 -1.06 46.17
C LEU A 27 0.48 -1.96 44.98
N ALA A 28 0.76 -1.55 43.74
CA ALA A 28 0.63 -2.37 42.55
C ALA A 28 1.71 -3.47 42.48
N LEU A 29 2.96 -3.16 42.86
CA LEU A 29 4.07 -4.13 42.91
C LEU A 29 3.91 -5.16 44.03
N LEU A 30 3.25 -4.79 45.13
CA LEU A 30 2.91 -5.70 46.24
C LEU A 30 1.69 -6.60 45.94
N GLY A 31 1.18 -6.59 44.70
CA GLY A 31 0.10 -7.47 44.26
C GLY A 31 -1.23 -7.21 44.97
N SER A 32 -1.45 -6.00 45.49
CA SER A 32 -2.69 -5.68 46.21
C SER A 32 -3.90 -5.87 45.31
N PRO A 33 -4.85 -6.78 45.65
CA PRO A 33 -6.02 -7.05 44.83
C PRO A 33 -6.90 -5.81 44.66
N ILE A 34 -6.86 -4.87 45.61
CA ILE A 34 -7.61 -3.61 45.56
C ILE A 34 -7.06 -2.67 44.47
N VAL A 35 -5.73 -2.57 44.35
CA VAL A 35 -5.08 -1.74 43.31
C VAL A 35 -5.24 -2.37 41.93
N ILE A 36 -5.15 -3.69 41.83
CA ILE A 36 -5.44 -4.42 40.59
C ILE A 36 -6.90 -4.19 40.16
N LEU A 37 -7.86 -4.29 41.07
CA LEU A 37 -9.28 -4.03 40.79
C LEU A 37 -9.55 -2.56 40.41
N LEU A 38 -8.85 -1.60 41.01
CA LEU A 38 -8.94 -0.19 40.62
C LEU A 38 -8.35 0.06 39.23
N ILE A 39 -7.19 -0.51 38.91
CA ILE A 39 -6.60 -0.43 37.57
C ILE A 39 -7.51 -1.09 36.53
N LEU A 40 -8.11 -2.24 36.85
CA LEU A 40 -9.07 -2.93 35.98
C LEU A 40 -10.37 -2.14 35.83
N ARG A 41 -10.90 -1.52 36.90
CA ARG A 41 -12.06 -0.60 36.82
C ARG A 41 -11.75 0.62 35.99
N ILE A 42 -10.58 1.25 36.17
CA ILE A 42 -10.15 2.40 35.36
C ILE A 42 -10.01 1.99 33.89
N ARG A 43 -9.39 0.84 33.60
CA ARG A 43 -9.29 0.29 32.24
C ARG A 43 -10.65 -0.05 31.63
N LYS A 44 -11.59 -0.60 32.42
CA LYS A 44 -12.96 -0.89 31.99
C LYS A 44 -13.74 0.39 31.70
N LYS A 45 -13.65 1.40 32.57
CA LYS A 45 -14.26 2.73 32.39
C LYS A 45 -13.64 3.51 31.22
N ARG A 46 -12.36 3.28 30.91
CA ARG A 46 -11.67 3.84 29.72
C ARG A 46 -12.04 3.11 28.43
N LYS A 47 -12.26 1.80 28.48
CA LYS A 47 -12.81 1.00 27.37
C LYS A 47 -14.26 1.37 27.06
N GLU A 48 -15.08 1.69 28.07
CA GLU A 48 -16.45 2.19 27.86
C GLU A 48 -16.50 3.60 27.26
N LYS A 49 -15.47 4.43 27.46
CA LYS A 49 -15.41 5.80 26.94
C LYS A 49 -14.95 5.94 25.47
N THR A 50 -14.40 4.88 24.89
CA THR A 50 -13.96 4.89 23.48
C THR A 50 -14.96 4.02 22.72
N GLY A 51 -15.80 4.63 21.88
CA GLY A 51 -16.78 3.88 21.09
C GLY A 51 -16.11 2.76 20.28
N SER A 52 -16.79 1.62 20.17
CA SER A 52 -16.36 0.52 19.30
C SER A 52 -16.15 1.03 17.87
N LEU A 53 -15.15 0.50 17.17
CA LEU A 53 -14.91 0.85 15.77
C LEU A 53 -16.06 0.28 14.93
N GLU A 54 -16.81 1.16 14.26
CA GLU A 54 -17.86 0.78 13.33
C GLU A 54 -17.30 0.73 11.90
N HIS A 55 -17.69 -0.25 11.09
CA HIS A 55 -17.23 -0.36 9.70
C HIS A 55 -18.31 0.18 8.75
N VAL A 56 -17.91 1.11 7.88
CA VAL A 56 -18.80 1.78 6.90
C VAL A 56 -18.34 1.42 5.50
N TYR A 57 -19.29 1.19 4.60
CA TYR A 57 -19.02 0.79 3.22
C TYR A 57 -19.62 1.78 2.24
N ALA A 58 -18.85 2.11 1.21
CA ALA A 58 -19.32 2.93 0.10
C ALA A 58 -18.95 2.27 -1.23
N GLU A 59 -19.87 2.28 -2.19
CA GLU A 59 -19.53 1.95 -3.58
C GLU A 59 -18.83 3.16 -4.20
N LYS A 60 -17.85 2.93 -5.07
CA LYS A 60 -17.19 4.01 -5.80
C LYS A 60 -18.25 4.87 -6.51
N ASP A 61 -18.09 6.19 -6.43
CA ASP A 61 -19.00 7.20 -6.97
C ASP A 61 -20.41 7.24 -6.33
N SER A 62 -20.69 6.41 -5.31
CA SER A 62 -21.95 6.48 -4.56
C SER A 62 -21.92 7.53 -3.45
N GLU A 63 -23.11 7.97 -3.06
CA GLU A 63 -23.32 8.73 -1.83
C GLU A 63 -23.28 7.78 -0.62
N THR A 64 -22.67 8.23 0.48
CA THR A 64 -22.61 7.47 1.73
C THR A 64 -22.67 8.42 2.92
N GLU A 65 -23.49 8.08 3.91
CA GLU A 65 -23.67 8.82 5.15
C GLU A 65 -23.45 7.87 6.33
N PHE A 66 -22.73 8.33 7.35
CA PHE A 66 -22.49 7.56 8.58
C PHE A 66 -22.32 8.47 9.79
N GLY A 67 -22.67 7.96 10.96
CA GLY A 67 -22.75 8.74 12.19
C GLY A 67 -23.96 8.32 13.00
N GLN A 68 -24.04 8.79 14.24
CA GLN A 68 -25.16 8.51 15.12
C GLN A 68 -25.94 9.80 15.42
N THR A 69 -27.25 9.67 15.58
CA THR A 69 -28.09 10.76 16.08
C THR A 69 -27.93 10.84 17.59
N ILE A 70 -27.46 11.97 18.09
CA ILE A 70 -27.27 12.21 19.53
C ILE A 70 -28.49 12.97 20.04
N SER A 71 -29.09 12.53 21.16
CA SER A 71 -30.30 13.14 21.73
C SER A 71 -30.06 14.57 22.22
N ASN A 72 -31.14 15.37 22.21
CA ASN A 72 -31.09 16.82 22.41
C ASN A 72 -30.53 17.31 23.77
N GLU A 73 -30.41 16.46 24.80
CA GLU A 73 -29.86 16.87 26.10
C GLU A 73 -28.33 17.11 26.09
N ASP A 74 -27.61 16.60 25.09
CA ASP A 74 -26.15 16.78 24.93
C ASP A 74 -25.77 17.88 23.89
N THR A 75 -26.74 18.63 23.36
CA THR A 75 -26.61 19.40 22.10
C THR A 75 -25.95 20.78 22.17
N THR A 76 -25.35 21.16 23.29
CA THR A 76 -24.52 22.38 23.37
C THR A 76 -23.06 22.16 22.95
N ALA A 77 -22.67 20.91 22.67
CA ALA A 77 -21.27 20.59 22.43
C ALA A 77 -20.85 20.67 20.96
N ASP A 78 -19.66 21.23 20.73
CA ASP A 78 -19.01 21.24 19.43
C ASP A 78 -18.74 19.81 18.95
N VAL A 79 -19.20 19.50 17.73
CA VAL A 79 -18.89 18.22 17.07
C VAL A 79 -17.71 18.43 16.14
N VAL A 80 -16.69 17.58 16.30
CA VAL A 80 -15.46 17.64 15.51
C VAL A 80 -15.23 16.32 14.80
N TRP A 81 -15.18 16.38 13.48
CA TRP A 81 -14.80 15.25 12.64
C TRP A 81 -13.32 15.27 12.30
N LYS A 82 -12.69 14.09 12.41
CA LYS A 82 -11.31 13.88 11.97
C LYS A 82 -11.21 12.63 11.13
N LYS A 83 -10.43 12.67 10.05
CA LYS A 83 -10.03 11.51 9.26
C LYS A 83 -8.55 11.27 9.47
N ASN A 84 -8.18 10.06 9.91
CA ASN A 84 -6.80 9.68 10.22
C ASN A 84 -6.12 10.70 11.15
N GLY A 85 -6.88 11.26 12.10
CA GLY A 85 -6.42 12.27 13.06
C GLY A 85 -6.40 13.72 12.55
N LYS A 86 -6.60 13.98 11.26
CA LYS A 86 -6.67 15.32 10.67
C LYS A 86 -8.10 15.84 10.61
N LEU A 87 -8.31 17.12 10.89
CA LEU A 87 -9.63 17.76 10.79
C LEU A 87 -10.17 17.64 9.36
N VAL A 88 -11.45 17.32 9.25
CA VAL A 88 -12.16 17.24 7.96
C VAL A 88 -13.47 18.02 8.05
N ILE A 89 -13.85 18.64 6.94
CA ILE A 89 -15.10 19.39 6.79
C ILE A 89 -15.94 18.65 5.76
N SER A 90 -17.19 18.31 6.09
CA SER A 90 -18.19 17.90 5.11
C SER A 90 -19.23 18.99 4.99
N TYR A 91 -19.48 19.46 3.77
CA TYR A 91 -20.46 20.51 3.49
C TYR A 91 -21.91 19.98 3.49
N HIS A 92 -22.07 18.65 3.49
CA HIS A 92 -23.36 17.97 3.40
C HIS A 92 -23.68 17.14 4.64
N SER A 93 -22.87 17.26 5.70
CA SER A 93 -23.07 16.58 6.98
C SER A 93 -24.06 17.34 7.87
N GLU A 94 -24.98 16.60 8.49
CA GLU A 94 -25.63 17.06 9.73
C GLU A 94 -24.60 17.02 10.87
N ARG A 95 -24.80 17.80 11.95
CA ARG A 95 -23.80 17.98 13.02
C ARG A 95 -23.11 16.68 13.46
N THR A 96 -23.84 15.58 13.54
CA THR A 96 -23.35 14.28 14.07
C THR A 96 -23.22 13.19 13.02
N LYS A 97 -23.52 13.48 11.75
CA LYS A 97 -23.47 12.53 10.63
C LYS A 97 -22.56 13.04 9.52
N PHE A 98 -21.54 12.28 9.18
CA PHE A 98 -20.63 12.60 8.10
C PHE A 98 -21.18 12.08 6.78
N LYS A 99 -21.19 12.94 5.76
CA LYS A 99 -21.70 12.61 4.42
C LYS A 99 -20.62 12.78 3.35
N ILE A 100 -20.52 11.80 2.46
CA ILE A 100 -19.64 11.77 1.29
C ILE A 100 -20.56 11.62 0.08
N LEU A 101 -20.53 12.57 -0.85
CA LEU A 101 -21.43 12.54 -2.01
C LEU A 101 -20.95 11.59 -3.11
N ARG A 102 -19.63 11.45 -3.26
CA ARG A 102 -19.00 10.65 -4.32
C ARG A 102 -17.80 9.93 -3.73
N ALA A 103 -18.03 8.73 -3.23
CA ALA A 103 -16.97 7.98 -2.56
C ALA A 103 -15.84 7.58 -3.51
N SER A 104 -14.61 7.77 -3.06
CA SER A 104 -13.38 7.42 -3.77
C SER A 104 -12.44 6.65 -2.84
N THR A 105 -11.42 5.98 -3.38
CA THR A 105 -10.40 5.31 -2.57
C THR A 105 -9.62 6.28 -1.70
N GLU A 106 -9.54 7.56 -2.09
CA GLU A 106 -8.92 8.59 -1.26
C GLU A 106 -9.71 8.85 0.01
N ASP A 107 -11.02 8.58 0.03
CA ASP A 107 -11.90 8.73 1.17
C ASP A 107 -11.70 7.67 2.25
N GLU A 108 -11.08 6.54 1.92
CA GLU A 108 -10.84 5.45 2.86
C GLU A 108 -10.04 5.90 4.09
N GLY A 109 -10.30 5.25 5.21
CA GLY A 109 -9.57 5.47 6.45
C GLY A 109 -10.46 5.51 7.68
N ILE A 110 -9.86 5.95 8.79
CA ILE A 110 -10.52 5.98 10.08
C ILE A 110 -11.05 7.39 10.35
N TYR A 111 -12.37 7.50 10.40
CA TYR A 111 -13.07 8.70 10.82
C TYR A 111 -13.33 8.64 12.31
N SER A 112 -13.28 9.80 12.96
CA SER A 112 -13.68 9.94 14.36
C SER A 112 -14.53 11.16 14.54
N CYS A 113 -15.65 10.98 15.23
CA CYS A 113 -16.57 12.03 15.64
C CYS A 113 -16.36 12.26 17.14
N THR A 114 -15.93 13.46 17.50
CA THR A 114 -15.75 13.84 18.91
C THR A 114 -16.82 14.86 19.27
N PHE A 115 -17.54 14.64 20.36
CA PHE A 115 -18.62 15.51 20.81
C PHE A 115 -18.80 15.44 22.33
N GLY A 116 -19.56 16.37 22.87
CA GLY A 116 -19.82 16.48 24.31
C GLY A 116 -18.66 17.15 25.08
N SER A 117 -18.98 17.77 26.21
CA SER A 117 -18.00 18.31 27.16
C SER A 117 -17.04 17.24 27.70
N ASN A 118 -17.46 15.97 27.67
CA ASN A 118 -16.68 14.81 28.08
C ASN A 118 -15.72 14.27 26.99
N SER A 119 -15.65 14.89 25.82
CA SER A 119 -14.84 14.44 24.66
C SER A 119 -15.13 12.98 24.29
N MET A 120 -16.40 12.61 24.21
CA MET A 120 -16.80 11.27 23.77
C MET A 120 -16.41 11.09 22.30
N GLN A 121 -15.89 9.92 21.95
CA GLN A 121 -15.39 9.64 20.60
C GLN A 121 -16.02 8.38 20.01
N LEU A 122 -16.67 8.55 18.86
CA LEU A 122 -17.09 7.45 17.98
C LEU A 122 -16.06 7.30 16.88
N ARG A 123 -15.83 6.06 16.41
CA ARG A 123 -14.85 5.74 15.38
C ARG A 123 -15.50 4.93 14.27
N TYR A 124 -15.20 5.29 13.04
CA TYR A 124 -15.72 4.64 11.84
C TYR A 124 -14.55 4.28 10.92
N SER A 125 -14.55 3.10 10.32
CA SER A 125 -13.59 2.67 9.31
C SER A 125 -14.30 2.61 7.97
N LEU A 126 -14.06 3.59 7.10
CA LEU A 126 -14.63 3.63 5.75
C LEU A 126 -13.80 2.77 4.79
N ILE A 127 -14.48 1.87 4.08
CA ILE A 127 -13.93 1.02 3.02
C ILE A 127 -14.72 1.28 1.74
N VAL A 128 -14.03 1.54 0.62
CA VAL A 128 -14.64 1.82 -0.68
C VAL A 128 -14.46 0.64 -1.63
N PHE A 129 -15.56 0.12 -2.16
CA PHE A 129 -15.59 -1.02 -3.09
C PHE A 129 -16.03 -0.60 -4.50
N GLY A 130 -16.00 -1.53 -5.47
CA GLY A 130 -16.35 -1.21 -6.86
C GLY A 130 -15.24 -0.50 -7.64
N THR A 131 -14.04 -0.37 -7.07
CA THR A 131 -12.85 0.14 -7.77
C THR A 131 -12.21 -0.98 -8.59
N GLU A 132 -11.70 -0.62 -9.77
CA GLU A 132 -10.82 -1.47 -10.55
C GLU A 132 -9.36 -1.05 -10.29
N GLU A 133 -8.57 -2.00 -9.81
CA GLU A 133 -7.14 -1.82 -9.55
C GLU A 133 -6.34 -2.52 -10.66
N ILE A 134 -5.36 -1.82 -11.25
CA ILE A 134 -4.48 -2.41 -12.25
C ILE A 134 -3.28 -3.03 -11.53
N VAL A 135 -3.03 -4.32 -11.79
CA VAL A 135 -1.97 -5.08 -11.14
C VAL A 135 -0.97 -5.55 -12.20
N TYR A 136 0.29 -5.14 -12.06
CA TYR A 136 1.38 -5.61 -12.91
C TYR A 136 2.17 -6.74 -12.24
N VAL A 137 2.51 -7.76 -13.03
CA VAL A 137 3.40 -8.86 -12.64
C VAL A 137 4.31 -9.23 -13.80
N GLN A 138 5.59 -9.45 -13.52
CA GLN A 138 6.53 -9.94 -14.51
C GLN A 138 6.35 -11.46 -14.71
N ILE A 139 6.42 -11.92 -15.96
CA ILE A 139 6.38 -13.35 -16.28
C ILE A 139 7.39 -14.15 -15.45
N GLY A 140 7.00 -15.33 -14.99
CA GLY A 140 7.80 -16.18 -14.12
C GLY A 140 7.89 -15.74 -12.65
N SER A 141 7.40 -14.55 -12.30
CA SER A 141 7.46 -14.02 -10.93
C SER A 141 6.23 -14.38 -10.11
N LYS A 142 6.35 -14.28 -8.78
CA LYS A 142 5.20 -14.37 -7.86
C LYS A 142 4.53 -12.99 -7.72
N LYS A 143 3.21 -12.98 -7.47
CA LYS A 143 2.47 -11.77 -7.12
C LYS A 143 1.31 -12.09 -6.21
N ASP A 144 1.20 -11.33 -5.12
CA ASP A 144 0.03 -11.33 -4.26
C ASP A 144 -0.71 -10.00 -4.47
N PHE A 145 -2.04 -10.04 -4.57
CA PHE A 145 -2.89 -8.85 -4.70
C PHE A 145 -4.24 -9.06 -4.02
N GLY A 146 -5.03 -8.00 -3.86
CA GLY A 146 -6.26 -8.02 -3.08
C GLY A 146 -6.21 -7.07 -1.89
N ARG A 147 -7.33 -6.95 -1.17
CA ARG A 147 -7.44 -6.07 0.01
C ARG A 147 -7.67 -6.89 1.26
N THR A 148 -7.18 -6.41 2.40
CA THR A 148 -7.52 -7.03 3.69
C THR A 148 -8.89 -6.52 4.12
N ILE A 149 -9.89 -7.39 4.11
CA ILE A 149 -11.25 -7.07 4.57
C ILE A 149 -11.44 -7.64 5.99
N PRO A 150 -11.94 -6.86 6.96
CA PRO A 150 -12.22 -7.33 8.31
C PRO A 150 -13.06 -8.62 8.34
N ASP A 151 -12.70 -9.53 9.26
CA ASP A 151 -13.31 -10.86 9.40
C ASP A 151 -14.81 -10.81 9.54
N GLU A 152 -15.32 -9.83 10.29
CA GLU A 152 -16.74 -9.54 10.55
C GLU A 152 -17.56 -9.41 9.25
N ILE A 153 -16.92 -9.02 8.14
CA ILE A 153 -17.52 -8.73 6.83
C ILE A 153 -17.31 -9.89 5.87
N ALA A 154 -16.12 -10.50 5.93
CA ALA A 154 -15.79 -11.70 5.16
C ALA A 154 -16.44 -12.97 5.76
N THR A 155 -17.34 -12.83 6.74
CA THR A 155 -17.79 -13.84 7.71
C THR A 155 -18.41 -15.12 7.16
N ALA A 156 -18.78 -15.20 5.88
CA ALA A 156 -19.40 -16.43 5.35
C ALA A 156 -19.03 -16.80 3.92
N TYR A 157 -18.67 -15.84 3.08
CA TYR A 157 -18.55 -16.09 1.65
C TYR A 157 -17.50 -15.17 1.02
N VAL A 158 -16.51 -15.80 0.40
CA VAL A 158 -15.58 -15.15 -0.51
C VAL A 158 -15.46 -16.02 -1.76
N MET A 159 -15.63 -15.41 -2.93
CA MET A 159 -15.51 -16.08 -4.22
C MET A 159 -14.65 -15.25 -5.15
N TRP A 160 -13.68 -15.90 -5.78
CA TRP A 160 -12.88 -15.32 -6.85
C TRP A 160 -13.33 -15.83 -8.20
N LYS A 161 -13.45 -14.90 -9.14
CA LYS A 161 -13.63 -15.20 -10.56
C LYS A 161 -12.51 -14.57 -11.37
N LYS A 162 -12.07 -15.27 -12.40
CA LYS A 162 -11.19 -14.76 -13.44
C LYS A 162 -11.93 -14.85 -14.76
N ASP A 163 -12.12 -13.71 -15.43
CA ASP A 163 -12.85 -13.61 -16.69
C ASP A 163 -14.23 -14.30 -16.62
N GLY A 164 -14.91 -14.11 -15.47
CA GLY A 164 -16.22 -14.69 -15.18
C GLY A 164 -16.22 -16.14 -14.71
N LYS A 165 -15.10 -16.88 -14.82
CA LYS A 165 -14.97 -18.28 -14.39
C LYS A 165 -14.48 -18.37 -12.95
N ASN A 166 -15.02 -19.30 -12.17
CA ASN A 166 -14.60 -19.49 -10.78
C ASN A 166 -13.14 -19.94 -10.72
N VAL A 167 -12.36 -19.35 -9.82
CA VAL A 167 -10.98 -19.74 -9.56
C VAL A 167 -10.94 -20.74 -8.39
N THR A 168 -10.02 -21.70 -8.43
CA THR A 168 -9.84 -22.68 -7.36
C THR A 168 -9.28 -22.03 -6.09
N SER A 169 -9.70 -22.53 -4.93
CA SER A 169 -9.35 -21.96 -3.61
C SER A 169 -7.87 -22.04 -3.25
N THR A 170 -7.06 -22.81 -3.99
CA THR A 170 -5.61 -22.91 -3.79
C THR A 170 -4.85 -21.65 -4.17
N HIS A 171 -5.45 -20.76 -4.95
CA HIS A 171 -4.83 -19.52 -5.41
C HIS A 171 -5.19 -18.30 -4.57
N PHE A 172 -5.96 -18.44 -3.50
CA PHE A 172 -6.33 -17.29 -2.68
C PHE A 172 -6.52 -17.65 -1.20
N GLU A 173 -6.27 -16.67 -0.35
CA GLU A 173 -6.64 -16.69 1.05
C GLU A 173 -7.62 -15.54 1.29
N ARG A 174 -8.89 -15.89 1.47
CA ARG A 174 -9.97 -14.92 1.62
C ARG A 174 -9.95 -13.90 0.46
N THR A 175 -9.78 -12.62 0.76
CA THR A 175 -9.80 -11.50 -0.19
C THR A 175 -8.42 -11.17 -0.75
N LYS A 176 -7.43 -12.07 -0.60
CA LYS A 176 -6.09 -11.96 -1.20
C LYS A 176 -5.85 -13.10 -2.17
N PHE A 177 -5.50 -12.77 -3.41
CA PHE A 177 -5.16 -13.70 -4.46
C PHE A 177 -3.64 -13.81 -4.61
N LYS A 178 -3.16 -15.00 -4.96
CA LYS A 178 -1.75 -15.37 -5.05
C LYS A 178 -1.44 -16.05 -6.37
N ILE A 179 -0.47 -15.47 -7.07
CA ILE A 179 0.18 -16.03 -8.25
C ILE A 179 1.56 -16.50 -7.81
N VAL A 180 1.82 -17.80 -7.99
CA VAL A 180 3.10 -18.40 -7.59
C VAL A 180 4.17 -18.18 -8.66
N LYS A 181 3.78 -18.33 -9.93
CA LYS A 181 4.64 -18.16 -11.10
C LYS A 181 3.77 -17.67 -12.27
N ALA A 182 3.87 -16.39 -12.59
CA ALA A 182 3.04 -15.76 -13.61
C ALA A 182 3.32 -16.32 -15.02
N SER A 183 2.27 -16.57 -15.79
CA SER A 183 2.33 -16.83 -17.24
C SER A 183 1.42 -15.85 -18.00
N SER A 184 1.56 -15.77 -19.32
CA SER A 184 0.65 -14.95 -20.15
C SER A 184 -0.82 -15.34 -19.98
N GLU A 185 -1.09 -16.60 -19.65
CA GLU A 185 -2.43 -17.10 -19.40
C GLU A 185 -3.04 -16.49 -18.15
N ASP A 186 -2.25 -16.05 -17.16
CA ASP A 186 -2.76 -15.45 -15.92
C ASP A 186 -3.40 -14.07 -16.14
N ALA A 187 -3.04 -13.36 -17.21
CA ALA A 187 -3.62 -12.05 -17.50
C ALA A 187 -5.16 -12.11 -17.59
N GLY A 188 -5.85 -11.06 -17.16
CA GLY A 188 -7.30 -10.99 -17.21
C GLY A 188 -7.92 -10.19 -16.06
N LEU A 189 -9.26 -10.21 -16.01
CA LEU A 189 -10.04 -9.51 -14.99
C LEU A 189 -10.37 -10.47 -13.83
N TYR A 190 -9.86 -10.14 -12.66
CA TYR A 190 -10.14 -10.85 -11.42
C TYR A 190 -11.19 -10.11 -10.60
N VAL A 191 -12.23 -10.81 -10.18
CA VAL A 191 -13.32 -10.27 -9.36
C VAL A 191 -13.41 -11.04 -8.05
N CYS A 192 -13.14 -10.36 -6.94
CA CYS A 192 -13.36 -10.88 -5.59
C CYS A 192 -14.73 -10.44 -5.11
N THR A 193 -15.66 -11.38 -4.95
CA THR A 193 -16.99 -11.16 -4.38
C THR A 193 -17.00 -11.63 -2.93
N PHE A 194 -17.43 -10.79 -1.98
CA PHE A 194 -17.43 -11.14 -0.56
C PHE A 194 -18.63 -10.55 0.20
N GLY A 195 -18.88 -11.11 1.38
CA GLY A 195 -19.95 -10.70 2.27
C GLY A 195 -21.34 -11.06 1.77
N GLN A 196 -22.35 -10.88 2.62
CA GLN A 196 -23.75 -11.20 2.30
C GLN A 196 -24.31 -10.31 1.18
N ASN A 197 -23.85 -9.06 1.12
CA ASN A 197 -24.27 -8.07 0.12
C ASN A 197 -23.56 -8.23 -1.24
N LYS A 198 -22.77 -9.29 -1.43
CA LYS A 198 -22.02 -9.57 -2.68
C LYS A 198 -21.20 -8.37 -3.17
N MET A 199 -20.51 -7.71 -2.24
CA MET A 199 -19.60 -6.60 -2.55
C MET A 199 -18.46 -7.10 -3.46
N GLN A 200 -17.96 -6.23 -4.34
CA GLN A 200 -16.96 -6.61 -5.35
C GLN A 200 -15.71 -5.73 -5.31
N LEU A 201 -14.56 -6.37 -5.44
CA LEU A 201 -13.28 -5.76 -5.81
C LEU A 201 -12.87 -6.30 -7.18
N LYS A 202 -12.45 -5.41 -8.07
CA LYS A 202 -12.03 -5.75 -9.43
C LYS A 202 -10.53 -5.48 -9.59
N PHE A 203 -9.82 -6.40 -10.21
CA PHE A 203 -8.39 -6.30 -10.46
C PHE A 203 -8.11 -6.69 -11.91
N SER A 204 -7.51 -5.78 -12.68
CA SER A 204 -7.05 -6.06 -14.03
C SER A 204 -5.58 -6.44 -13.98
N LEU A 205 -5.30 -7.74 -14.09
CA LEU A 205 -3.94 -8.27 -14.06
C LEU A 205 -3.32 -8.20 -15.45
N ILE A 206 -2.20 -7.51 -15.56
CA ILE A 206 -1.38 -7.40 -16.76
C ILE A 206 -0.05 -8.10 -16.49
N VAL A 207 0.21 -9.17 -17.24
CA VAL A 207 1.46 -9.94 -17.14
C VAL A 207 2.45 -9.41 -18.17
N VAL A 208 3.56 -8.83 -17.71
CA VAL A 208 4.57 -8.18 -18.56
C VAL A 208 5.83 -9.01 -18.66
N ASP A 209 6.61 -8.79 -19.71
CA ASP A 209 7.92 -9.44 -19.88
C ASP A 209 8.94 -8.89 -18.89
N GLU A 210 8.83 -7.60 -18.56
CA GLU A 210 9.80 -6.90 -17.73
C GLU A 210 9.18 -5.73 -16.94
N ILE A 211 9.72 -5.46 -15.76
CA ILE A 211 9.41 -4.26 -14.96
C ILE A 211 10.72 -3.54 -14.69
N ILE A 212 10.82 -2.30 -15.17
CA ILE A 212 12.00 -1.46 -15.10
C ILE A 212 11.74 -0.34 -14.09
N TYR A 213 12.59 -0.26 -13.06
CA TYR A 213 12.57 0.82 -12.09
C TYR A 213 13.63 1.85 -12.46
N VAL A 214 13.23 3.11 -12.64
CA VAL A 214 14.09 4.20 -13.12
C VAL A 214 14.01 5.40 -12.18
N GLN A 215 15.13 6.11 -11.96
CA GLN A 215 15.09 7.35 -11.19
C GLN A 215 14.70 8.54 -12.07
N ASN A 216 14.03 9.50 -11.45
CA ASN A 216 13.75 10.77 -12.11
C ASN A 216 15.06 11.44 -12.55
N GLY A 217 15.21 11.70 -13.86
CA GLY A 217 16.40 12.26 -14.47
C GLY A 217 17.25 11.27 -15.28
N ASP A 218 17.02 9.97 -15.13
CA ASP A 218 17.86 8.96 -15.77
C ASP A 218 17.64 8.87 -17.28
N ARG A 219 18.71 8.50 -17.99
CA ARG A 219 18.64 8.02 -19.37
C ARG A 219 18.45 6.50 -19.36
N ILE A 220 17.41 6.02 -20.03
CA ILE A 220 17.11 4.59 -20.16
C ILE A 220 16.87 4.20 -21.61
N GLU A 221 17.30 2.99 -21.96
CA GLU A 221 16.96 2.31 -23.19
C GLU A 221 15.97 1.19 -22.83
N LEU A 222 14.79 1.22 -23.44
CA LEU A 222 13.79 0.16 -23.31
C LEU A 222 13.79 -0.69 -24.58
N GLY A 223 13.35 -1.94 -24.44
CA GLY A 223 13.27 -2.87 -25.57
C GLY A 223 14.32 -3.96 -25.48
N LYS A 224 14.32 -4.83 -26.49
CA LYS A 224 15.30 -5.89 -26.66
C LYS A 224 16.01 -5.71 -27.99
N ASP A 225 17.27 -6.11 -28.01
CA ASP A 225 18.01 -6.27 -29.26
C ASP A 225 17.52 -7.55 -29.94
N ILE A 226 16.70 -7.38 -30.98
CA ILE A 226 16.21 -8.50 -31.77
C ILE A 226 17.02 -8.49 -33.06
N GLN A 227 18.10 -9.29 -33.07
CA GLN A 227 18.93 -9.51 -34.25
C GLN A 227 18.22 -10.41 -35.27
N ASP A 228 17.08 -9.94 -35.79
CA ASP A 228 16.38 -10.58 -36.88
C ASP A 228 16.38 -9.62 -38.07
N GLU A 229 17.12 -10.00 -39.12
CA GLU A 229 17.32 -9.24 -40.36
C GLU A 229 15.98 -8.99 -41.11
N HIS A 230 14.88 -9.61 -40.64
CA HIS A 230 13.54 -9.53 -41.20
C HIS A 230 12.53 -8.70 -40.39
N ILE A 231 12.95 -7.94 -39.39
CA ILE A 231 12.05 -6.95 -38.74
C ILE A 231 11.95 -5.74 -39.66
N SER A 232 10.89 -5.71 -40.47
CA SER A 232 10.63 -4.63 -41.41
C SER A 232 9.98 -3.41 -40.74
N HIS A 233 9.26 -3.62 -39.63
CA HIS A 233 8.49 -2.58 -38.97
C HIS A 233 8.29 -2.89 -37.47
N SER A 234 8.42 -1.85 -36.64
CA SER A 234 8.09 -1.91 -35.22
C SER A 234 7.35 -0.65 -34.79
N GLN A 235 6.45 -0.79 -33.82
CA GLN A 235 5.66 0.29 -33.27
C GLN A 235 5.66 0.21 -31.74
N TRP A 236 5.84 1.37 -31.11
CA TRP A 236 5.74 1.52 -29.67
C TRP A 236 4.47 2.26 -29.29
N THR A 237 3.81 1.76 -28.25
CA THR A 237 2.76 2.50 -27.55
C THR A 237 3.11 2.66 -26.08
N HIS A 238 2.75 3.79 -25.51
CA HIS A 238 2.83 4.11 -24.09
C HIS A 238 1.41 4.37 -23.58
N ASN A 239 0.96 3.55 -22.64
CA ASN A 239 -0.42 3.55 -22.12
C ASN A 239 -1.51 3.50 -23.21
N GLY A 240 -1.19 2.90 -24.37
CA GLY A 240 -2.09 2.77 -25.52
C GLY A 240 -1.96 3.87 -26.58
N GLU A 241 -1.18 4.93 -26.32
CA GLU A 241 -0.93 6.00 -27.28
C GLU A 241 0.38 5.76 -28.04
N MET A 242 0.45 6.11 -29.33
CA MET A 242 1.68 5.94 -30.11
C MET A 242 2.79 6.83 -29.57
N VAL A 243 3.96 6.23 -29.38
CA VAL A 243 5.14 6.98 -28.98
C VAL A 243 5.67 7.78 -30.17
N THR A 244 5.81 9.10 -30.01
CA THR A 244 6.32 10.01 -31.05
C THR A 244 7.46 10.93 -30.57
N SER A 245 7.65 11.05 -29.25
CA SER A 245 8.57 12.00 -28.61
C SER A 245 9.92 11.42 -28.19
N HIS A 246 10.15 10.13 -28.43
CA HIS A 246 11.34 9.41 -28.02
C HIS A 246 12.15 8.95 -29.23
N GLU A 247 13.45 8.74 -29.03
CA GLU A 247 14.33 8.22 -30.08
C GLU A 247 14.08 6.71 -30.22
N ILE A 248 13.54 6.31 -31.37
CA ILE A 248 13.20 4.92 -31.68
C ILE A 248 14.26 4.38 -32.64
N ASP A 249 14.92 3.29 -32.24
CA ASP A 249 15.89 2.55 -33.03
C ASP A 249 15.46 1.09 -33.13
N GLY A 250 14.75 0.75 -34.20
CA GLY A 250 14.11 -0.56 -34.36
C GLY A 250 13.21 -0.90 -33.17
N THR A 251 13.46 -2.05 -32.54
CA THR A 251 12.72 -2.52 -31.35
C THR A 251 13.20 -1.91 -30.04
N LYS A 252 13.95 -0.81 -30.09
CA LYS A 252 14.44 -0.06 -28.94
C LYS A 252 13.90 1.36 -28.94
N ILE A 253 13.76 1.90 -27.75
CA ILE A 253 13.35 3.27 -27.51
C ILE A 253 14.21 3.86 -26.41
N GLN A 254 14.74 5.05 -26.62
CA GLN A 254 15.55 5.76 -25.63
C GLN A 254 14.80 6.94 -25.03
N ILE A 255 14.79 6.98 -23.70
CA ILE A 255 14.28 8.09 -22.90
C ILE A 255 15.48 8.78 -22.26
N GLN A 256 15.70 10.05 -22.58
CA GLN A 256 16.91 10.78 -22.18
C GLN A 256 16.84 11.35 -20.76
N ASN A 257 15.65 11.69 -20.29
CA ASN A 257 15.42 12.35 -19.01
C ASN A 257 14.11 11.85 -18.41
N ALA A 258 14.16 10.66 -17.81
CA ALA A 258 12.98 9.98 -17.29
C ALA A 258 12.26 10.82 -16.23
N SER A 259 10.95 10.89 -16.33
CA SER A 259 10.08 11.70 -15.50
C SER A 259 8.81 10.95 -15.15
N LYS A 260 8.02 11.48 -14.19
CA LYS A 260 6.75 10.84 -13.77
C LYS A 260 5.79 10.55 -14.95
N SER A 261 5.81 11.34 -16.02
CA SER A 261 4.98 11.10 -17.20
C SER A 261 5.44 9.91 -18.04
N ASP A 262 6.71 9.50 -17.94
CA ASP A 262 7.25 8.36 -18.68
C ASP A 262 6.92 7.02 -17.99
N ALA A 263 6.35 7.04 -16.78
CA ALA A 263 5.89 5.83 -16.11
C ALA A 263 4.67 5.23 -16.82
N GLY A 264 4.56 3.91 -16.82
CA GLY A 264 3.42 3.20 -17.39
C GLY A 264 3.79 2.02 -18.26
N LEU A 265 2.80 1.52 -18.99
CA LEU A 265 2.91 0.33 -19.83
C LEU A 265 3.44 0.71 -21.20
N TYR A 266 4.59 0.14 -21.57
CA TYR A 266 5.13 0.21 -22.91
C TYR A 266 4.90 -1.11 -23.64
N VAL A 267 4.43 -1.02 -24.87
CA VAL A 267 4.18 -2.16 -25.73
C VAL A 267 4.88 -1.92 -27.06
N CYS A 268 5.82 -2.81 -27.40
CA CYS A 268 6.39 -2.91 -28.73
C CYS A 268 5.65 -4.00 -29.50
N THR A 269 5.09 -3.64 -30.66
CA THR A 269 4.57 -4.61 -31.64
C THR A 269 5.50 -4.60 -32.85
N PHE A 270 5.93 -5.77 -33.30
CA PHE A 270 6.85 -5.92 -34.42
C PHE A 270 6.51 -7.16 -35.22
N GLU A 271 6.83 -7.15 -36.51
CA GLU A 271 6.45 -8.21 -37.45
C GLU A 271 7.69 -8.87 -38.04
N PRO A 272 8.22 -9.93 -37.40
CA PRO A 272 9.17 -10.82 -38.05
C PRO A 272 8.45 -11.62 -39.14
N ASN A 273 8.77 -11.32 -40.41
CA ASN A 273 8.19 -11.96 -41.59
C ASN A 273 6.65 -11.79 -41.70
N THR A 274 5.87 -12.78 -41.25
CA THR A 274 4.39 -12.83 -41.39
C THR A 274 3.66 -12.99 -40.05
N MET A 275 4.37 -13.00 -38.93
CA MET A 275 3.78 -13.15 -37.60
C MET A 275 3.96 -11.88 -36.80
N GLN A 276 2.89 -11.35 -36.22
CA GLN A 276 2.98 -10.20 -35.33
C GLN A 276 3.34 -10.66 -33.92
N LEU A 277 4.45 -10.15 -33.39
CA LEU A 277 4.90 -10.38 -32.03
C LEU A 277 4.72 -9.11 -31.20
N LYS A 278 4.59 -9.32 -29.88
CA LYS A 278 4.46 -8.26 -28.90
C LYS A 278 5.46 -8.48 -27.78
N TYR A 279 6.09 -7.40 -27.35
CA TYR A 279 6.92 -7.32 -26.14
C TYR A 279 6.38 -6.19 -25.27
N GLN A 280 6.19 -6.45 -23.98
CA GLN A 280 5.54 -5.52 -23.06
C GLN A 280 6.31 -5.37 -21.75
N LEU A 281 6.48 -4.12 -21.32
CA LEU A 281 7.19 -3.79 -20.09
C LEU A 281 6.52 -2.64 -19.35
N ILE A 282 6.78 -2.56 -18.06
CA ILE A 282 6.36 -1.44 -17.22
C ILE A 282 7.58 -0.62 -16.84
N VAL A 283 7.48 0.69 -17.00
CA VAL A 283 8.42 1.65 -16.42
C VAL A 283 7.80 2.24 -15.16
N ASP A 284 8.51 2.12 -14.05
CA ASP A 284 8.16 2.76 -12.78
C ASP A 284 9.23 3.80 -12.40
N VAL A 285 8.83 5.06 -12.36
CA VAL A 285 9.73 6.20 -12.12
C VAL A 285 9.70 6.55 -10.64
N ILE A 286 10.76 6.15 -9.95
CA ILE A 286 10.97 6.40 -8.53
C ILE A 286 11.54 7.80 -8.29
N ALA A 287 10.96 8.51 -7.31
CA ALA A 287 11.48 9.80 -6.89
C ALA A 287 12.76 9.59 -6.07
N ILE A 288 13.80 10.39 -6.36
CA ILE A 288 14.98 10.47 -5.50
C ILE A 288 14.53 11.15 -4.20
N ILE A 289 14.31 10.37 -3.15
CA ILE A 289 14.25 10.90 -1.79
C ILE A 289 15.69 11.23 -1.42
N GLN A 290 16.13 12.45 -1.69
CA GLN A 290 17.39 12.90 -1.11
C GLN A 290 17.24 12.78 0.42
N PRO A 291 18.16 12.10 1.13
CA PRO A 291 18.18 12.17 2.58
C PRO A 291 18.50 13.60 2.96
N THR A 292 17.46 14.41 3.16
CA THR A 292 17.61 15.75 3.72
C THR A 292 18.15 15.58 5.13
N LEU A 293 19.45 15.83 5.29
CA LEU A 293 20.14 16.44 6.44
C LEU A 293 19.41 16.42 7.81
N CYS A 294 18.88 15.30 8.26
CA CYS A 294 18.45 15.09 9.66
C CYS A 294 19.57 14.47 10.52
N ALA A 295 20.76 14.27 9.94
CA ALA A 295 21.94 13.74 10.63
C ALA A 295 22.83 14.82 11.29
N LEU A 296 22.34 16.06 11.47
CA LEU A 296 23.07 17.14 12.16
C LEU A 296 22.37 17.62 13.44
N ILE A 297 21.85 16.69 14.25
CA ILE A 297 21.63 16.94 15.68
C ILE A 297 22.31 15.85 16.49
N PHE A 298 23.62 15.70 16.32
CA PHE A 298 24.48 14.99 17.27
C PHE A 298 25.87 15.64 17.33
N VAL A 299 25.92 16.94 17.64
CA VAL A 299 27.10 17.52 18.29
C VAL A 299 26.60 18.55 19.30
N GLY A 300 26.74 18.25 20.59
CA GLY A 300 26.32 19.23 21.60
C GLY A 300 26.31 18.81 23.08
N PHE A 301 26.86 17.68 23.51
CA PHE A 301 27.27 17.52 24.90
C PHE A 301 28.65 16.86 24.97
N SER A 302 29.66 17.71 24.89
CA SER A 302 31.00 17.44 25.38
C SER A 302 30.94 17.36 26.91
N MET A 303 31.22 16.17 27.45
CA MET A 303 31.77 16.05 28.81
C MET A 303 33.10 15.30 28.71
N SER A 304 34.15 16.07 28.91
CA SER A 304 35.51 15.68 29.25
C SER A 304 35.57 14.48 30.19
N LYS A 305 36.36 13.46 29.83
CA LYS A 305 37.34 12.88 30.77
C LYS A 305 38.49 12.19 30.02
N SER A 306 39.64 12.82 30.20
CA SER A 306 41.00 12.34 29.97
C SER A 306 41.24 10.91 30.47
N LYS A 307 41.92 10.09 29.67
CA LYS A 307 43.12 9.35 30.09
C LYS A 307 43.94 8.84 28.90
N LYS A 308 45.25 9.07 29.03
CA LYS A 308 46.36 8.72 28.12
C LYS A 308 46.47 7.20 27.90
N SER A 309 46.87 6.80 26.69
CA SER A 309 47.99 5.86 26.50
C SER A 309 48.59 6.00 25.10
N LYS A 310 49.93 6.02 25.03
CA LYS A 310 50.78 6.15 23.84
C LYS A 310 50.99 4.78 23.20
N SER A 311 51.10 4.70 21.86
CA SER A 311 52.35 4.36 21.17
C SER A 311 52.18 4.11 19.65
N ASN A 312 52.98 4.86 18.88
CA ASN A 312 53.77 4.50 17.69
C ASN A 312 53.12 4.21 16.31
N LEU A 313 53.47 5.12 15.39
CA LEU A 313 53.56 5.15 13.90
C LEU A 313 54.23 3.91 13.24
N PRO A 314 54.36 3.80 11.88
CA PRO A 314 54.06 4.78 10.82
C PRO A 314 53.33 4.27 9.54
N GLY A 315 52.74 5.23 8.80
CA GLY A 315 53.00 5.47 7.37
C GLY A 315 52.60 4.39 6.33
N GLY A 316 51.40 4.53 5.75
CA GLY A 316 50.97 3.78 4.57
C GLY A 316 50.19 4.67 3.60
N ARG A 317 50.82 4.96 2.46
CA ARG A 317 50.34 5.71 1.29
C ARG A 317 49.17 4.96 0.63
N LEU A 318 48.01 5.60 0.46
CA LEU A 318 46.90 5.03 -0.32
C LEU A 318 46.95 5.55 -1.76
N THR A 319 47.23 4.64 -2.70
CA THR A 319 46.92 4.80 -4.14
C THR A 319 45.49 4.32 -4.41
N PRO A 320 44.82 4.82 -5.47
CA PRO A 320 43.48 4.36 -5.83
C PRO A 320 43.53 2.94 -6.40
N VAL A 321 42.66 2.06 -5.93
CA VAL A 321 42.46 0.72 -6.49
C VAL A 321 41.45 0.82 -7.63
N GLU A 322 41.91 0.39 -8.79
CA GLU A 322 41.16 0.19 -10.02
C GLU A 322 40.31 -1.10 -9.94
N ASN A 323 39.11 -1.02 -10.52
CA ASN A 323 38.28 -2.09 -11.09
C ASN A 323 37.85 -3.30 -10.23
N THR A 324 36.53 -3.52 -10.17
CA THR A 324 35.96 -4.83 -10.51
C THR A 324 34.62 -4.69 -11.23
N THR A 325 34.68 -4.87 -12.55
CA THR A 325 33.55 -5.13 -13.44
C THR A 325 32.98 -6.52 -13.12
N TYR A 326 31.74 -6.58 -12.66
CA TYR A 326 31.06 -7.86 -12.44
C TYR A 326 30.51 -8.38 -13.78
N LYS A 327 31.29 -9.22 -14.48
CA LYS A 327 30.79 -10.03 -15.60
C LYS A 327 30.08 -11.27 -15.05
N GLY A 328 28.76 -11.19 -14.90
CA GLY A 328 27.90 -12.35 -14.69
C GLY A 328 27.71 -13.11 -16.00
N ARG A 329 28.47 -14.20 -16.19
CA ARG A 329 28.30 -15.16 -17.28
C ARG A 329 27.09 -16.05 -16.96
N SER A 330 25.96 -15.82 -17.63
CA SER A 330 24.83 -16.76 -17.64
C SER A 330 24.85 -17.51 -18.96
N THR A 331 25.24 -18.78 -18.91
CA THR A 331 24.98 -19.78 -19.96
C THR A 331 23.61 -20.37 -19.67
N LEU A 332 22.60 -19.96 -20.44
CA LEU A 332 21.29 -20.61 -20.46
C LEU A 332 21.10 -21.19 -21.85
N ASP A 333 21.23 -22.51 -21.93
CA ASP A 333 20.96 -23.32 -23.11
C ASP A 333 19.55 -23.06 -23.62
N HIS A 334 19.44 -22.55 -24.85
CA HIS A 334 18.19 -22.47 -25.58
C HIS A 334 17.72 -23.89 -25.95
N LYS A 335 16.55 -24.28 -25.45
CA LYS A 335 15.72 -25.32 -26.07
C LYS A 335 14.71 -24.64 -26.99
N PRO A 336 14.54 -25.10 -28.24
CA PRO A 336 13.63 -24.48 -29.20
C PRO A 336 12.16 -24.75 -28.82
N TYR A 337 11.33 -23.75 -29.11
CA TYR A 337 9.90 -23.72 -28.86
C TYR A 337 9.16 -24.88 -29.57
N GLY A 338 8.17 -25.43 -28.87
CA GLY A 338 7.34 -26.54 -29.30
C GLY A 338 6.41 -26.22 -30.47
N GLU A 339 5.95 -27.30 -31.08
CA GLU A 339 5.20 -27.45 -32.32
C GLU A 339 3.90 -26.61 -32.45
N PRO A 340 3.45 -26.32 -33.69
CA PRO A 340 2.20 -25.63 -33.94
C PRO A 340 0.97 -26.51 -33.66
N LEU A 341 -0.07 -25.90 -33.08
CA LEU A 341 -1.40 -26.49 -32.93
C LEU A 341 -2.03 -26.79 -34.31
N PRO A 342 -2.79 -27.89 -34.46
CA PRO A 342 -3.50 -28.19 -35.70
C PRO A 342 -4.70 -27.25 -35.92
N PRO A 343 -5.11 -27.02 -37.18
CA PRO A 343 -6.20 -26.11 -37.51
C PRO A 343 -7.55 -26.61 -37.02
N LEU A 344 -8.37 -25.70 -36.49
CA LEU A 344 -9.77 -25.91 -36.14
C LEU A 344 -10.56 -26.34 -37.38
N THR A 345 -11.02 -27.58 -37.39
CA THR A 345 -12.01 -28.09 -38.34
C THR A 345 -13.36 -27.42 -38.08
N SER A 346 -13.92 -26.87 -39.14
CA SER A 346 -15.26 -26.29 -39.20
C SER A 346 -16.33 -27.31 -38.81
N ILE A 347 -17.15 -26.99 -37.81
CA ILE A 347 -18.37 -27.72 -37.46
C ILE A 347 -19.45 -27.41 -38.50
N PRO A 348 -20.12 -28.42 -39.08
CA PRO A 348 -21.18 -28.20 -40.07
C PRO A 348 -22.48 -27.70 -39.43
N SER A 349 -23.11 -26.75 -40.13
CA SER A 349 -24.45 -26.24 -39.89
C SER A 349 -25.49 -27.36 -39.99
N ASN A 350 -26.03 -27.81 -38.86
CA ASN A 350 -27.19 -28.70 -38.84
C ASN A 350 -28.48 -27.91 -39.11
N GLN A 351 -29.14 -28.29 -40.19
CA GLN A 351 -30.50 -27.90 -40.54
C GLN A 351 -31.49 -28.36 -39.46
N ALA A 352 -32.27 -27.42 -38.94
CA ALA A 352 -33.48 -27.73 -38.19
C ALA A 352 -34.57 -28.18 -39.16
N LYS A 353 -34.87 -29.48 -39.17
CA LYS A 353 -36.12 -30.02 -39.68
C LYS A 353 -37.21 -29.73 -38.65
N LYS A 354 -38.23 -29.01 -39.10
CA LYS A 354 -39.52 -28.79 -38.46
C LYS A 354 -40.44 -29.82 -39.10
N ASP A 355 -41.11 -30.66 -38.32
CA ASP A 355 -42.40 -31.30 -38.65
C ASP A 355 -42.98 -31.98 -37.40
N GLU A 356 -44.27 -31.69 -37.19
CA GLU A 356 -45.30 -32.26 -36.27
C GLU A 356 -45.09 -32.28 -34.75
#